data_AF-A0A662XM90-F1
#
_entry.id   AF-A0A662XM90-F1
#
_cell.length_a   1.000
_cell.length_b   1.000
_cell.length_c   1.000
_cell.angle_alpha   90.00
_cell.angle_beta   90.00
_cell.angle_gamma   90.00
#
_symmetry.space_group_name_H-M   'P 1'
#
loop_
_entity.id
_entity.type
_entity.pdbx_description
1 polymer ?
#
loop_
_entity_poly.entity_id
_entity_poly.type
_entity_poly.pdbx_seq_one_letter_code
_entity_poly.pdbx_strand_id
1 'polypeptide(L)'
;MIDETSSTITYSDGSTTTTYEKYDRSDGNLKALEEDSGSVNIIVGGSNRSNLPPGAAISLSASAQEVQNALLYASYALGIVSTVLLAFFHLLALKGPTWLAGPSQDGGANGRPSMGWLTPNVWELAAVGGFIQHVNSISMLELTKAPQIVLDFTDSFSFVNLHLASVTTTAVSDASRRLQLIILTGIVAFSDRIGIAEDEALSSAAWFFLVVVTMVVVGFLLAAGVAFYRHRMSAETWSPFWPTALRQSFAMCVLGLGVALWLLSVFPLTAMASYELAMELRYEIGGGLAVALIALWVVVVGGLCLTFVGVRAVPLNEAFRFQHFAVLGPLYGDSKMAFRYFFVVTVLFQVLLGALTGCVQGVPAQLVALLVSHLLFIVVALIIRPFAAKWVLALVVALHVVPIVNLTASFAFLTTSELSSSARGTVAQGFVIFNSLVFLLLFARYVAMFVLALKRWSGHTRRESLMQAQRSYELEQASASRGSSDQTPIFLTYDVREHGQYSDGGRFEASGRRYAPTPASGSSGYSSGYSRSRQPRGAPHFYQ
;
A
#
# COMPACT_ATOMS: atom_id res chain seq x y z
N MET A 1 5.84 -45.99 -3.22
CA MET A 1 4.67 -46.03 -4.12
C MET A 1 3.45 -45.65 -3.30
N ILE A 2 2.72 -44.60 -3.71
CA ILE A 2 1.50 -44.15 -3.02
C ILE A 2 0.33 -44.37 -3.97
N ASP A 3 -0.69 -45.09 -3.53
CA ASP A 3 -1.89 -45.45 -4.29
C ASP A 3 -3.14 -45.05 -3.50
N GLU A 4 -3.93 -44.10 -3.99
CA GLU A 4 -5.07 -43.50 -3.26
C GLU A 4 -6.40 -43.85 -3.96
N THR A 5 -7.37 -44.33 -3.18
CA THR A 5 -8.78 -44.56 -3.57
C THR A 5 -9.72 -43.71 -2.71
N SER A 6 -11.00 -43.61 -3.10
CA SER A 6 -11.98 -42.72 -2.45
C SER A 6 -12.17 -42.97 -0.94
N SER A 7 -11.92 -44.19 -0.49
CA SER A 7 -12.04 -44.60 0.90
C SER A 7 -10.72 -45.06 1.50
N THR A 8 -9.58 -45.06 0.79
CA THR A 8 -8.28 -45.39 1.38
C THR A 8 -7.06 -44.71 0.74
N ILE A 9 -6.00 -44.45 1.50
CA ILE A 9 -4.65 -44.08 1.03
C ILE A 9 -3.72 -45.26 1.29
N THR A 10 -3.00 -45.77 0.30
CA THR A 10 -2.02 -46.84 0.47
C THR A 10 -0.62 -46.31 0.23
N TYR A 11 0.24 -46.38 1.26
CA TYR A 11 1.65 -46.04 1.20
C TYR A 11 2.50 -47.30 1.20
N SER A 12 3.42 -47.42 0.24
CA SER A 12 4.41 -48.50 0.16
C SER A 12 5.81 -47.93 0.05
N ASP A 13 6.73 -48.30 0.94
CA ASP A 13 8.13 -47.88 0.91
C ASP A 13 9.05 -48.83 0.13
N GLY A 14 8.46 -49.84 -0.54
CA GLY A 14 9.18 -50.89 -1.26
C GLY A 14 9.49 -52.13 -0.41
N SER A 15 9.25 -52.10 0.90
CA SER A 15 9.40 -53.26 1.79
C SER A 15 8.11 -53.62 2.55
N THR A 16 7.28 -52.62 2.84
CA THR A 16 5.97 -52.80 3.50
C THR A 16 4.92 -51.92 2.83
N THR A 17 3.67 -52.40 2.81
CA THR A 17 2.52 -51.70 2.21
C THR A 17 1.48 -51.47 3.30
N THR A 18 1.19 -50.21 3.58
CA THR A 18 0.25 -49.76 4.62
C THR A 18 -0.91 -49.02 3.98
N THR A 19 -2.12 -49.53 4.14
CA THR A 19 -3.37 -48.95 3.64
C THR A 19 -4.13 -48.26 4.77
N TYR A 20 -4.63 -47.05 4.49
CA TYR A 20 -5.30 -46.18 5.43
C TYR A 20 -6.73 -45.91 4.96
N GLU A 21 -7.79 -46.13 5.72
CA GLU A 21 -9.15 -45.74 5.34
C GLU A 21 -9.44 -44.24 5.53
N LYS A 22 -10.23 -43.65 4.65
CA LYS A 22 -10.59 -42.23 4.60
C LYS A 22 -12.03 -42.10 5.08
N TYR A 23 -12.25 -41.42 6.21
CA TYR A 23 -13.56 -41.27 6.83
C TYR A 23 -14.08 -39.84 6.67
N ASP A 24 -15.37 -39.71 6.35
CA ASP A 24 -16.04 -38.42 6.19
C ASP A 24 -17.01 -38.16 7.36
N ARG A 25 -17.04 -36.90 7.82
CA ARG A 25 -17.61 -36.50 9.13
C ARG A 25 -19.14 -36.49 9.16
N SER A 26 -19.82 -36.80 8.05
CA SER A 26 -21.29 -36.83 7.97
C SER A 26 -21.93 -38.12 8.46
N ASP A 27 -21.17 -39.21 8.56
CA ASP A 27 -21.70 -40.46 9.11
C ASP A 27 -21.66 -40.36 10.63
N GLY A 28 -22.83 -40.14 11.24
CA GLY A 28 -23.07 -40.15 12.69
C GLY A 28 -22.76 -41.48 13.39
N ASN A 29 -21.89 -42.31 12.80
CA ASN A 29 -21.46 -43.63 13.24
C ASN A 29 -20.03 -43.63 13.80
N LEU A 30 -19.51 -42.50 14.28
CA LEU A 30 -18.26 -42.49 15.08
C LEU A 30 -18.35 -43.34 16.36
N LYS A 31 -19.56 -43.76 16.79
CA LYS A 31 -19.75 -44.77 17.85
C LYS A 31 -19.63 -46.23 17.35
N ALA A 32 -19.70 -46.48 16.04
CA ALA A 32 -19.44 -47.80 15.47
C ALA A 32 -17.93 -48.11 15.34
N LEU A 33 -17.07 -47.15 15.74
CA LEU A 33 -15.62 -47.29 15.87
C LEU A 33 -15.14 -47.84 17.23
N GLU A 34 -16.01 -48.25 18.16
CA GLU A 34 -15.56 -48.81 19.45
C GLU A 34 -15.61 -50.35 19.52
N GLU A 35 -16.43 -51.00 18.69
CA GLU A 35 -16.72 -52.44 18.83
C GLU A 35 -16.28 -53.32 17.66
N ASP A 36 -15.99 -52.77 16.47
CA ASP A 36 -15.70 -53.61 15.30
C ASP A 36 -14.33 -53.34 14.65
N SER A 37 -13.54 -54.41 14.66
CA SER A 37 -12.42 -54.73 13.77
C SER A 37 -11.04 -54.13 14.05
N GLY A 38 -10.08 -55.05 14.18
CA GLY A 38 -8.67 -54.76 14.24
C GLY A 38 -8.08 -54.26 12.92
N SER A 39 -7.03 -53.47 13.07
CA SER A 39 -5.98 -53.17 12.08
C SER A 39 -6.35 -52.45 10.78
N VAL A 40 -7.23 -51.45 10.80
CA VAL A 40 -7.36 -50.50 9.68
C VAL A 40 -6.99 -49.10 10.17
N ASN A 41 -5.86 -48.57 9.70
CA ASN A 41 -5.45 -47.20 10.04
C ASN A 41 -6.34 -46.22 9.29
N ILE A 42 -6.81 -45.14 9.89
CA ILE A 42 -7.74 -44.18 9.28
C ILE A 42 -7.04 -42.82 9.13
N ILE A 43 -7.13 -42.16 7.96
CA ILE A 43 -6.66 -40.77 7.77
C ILE A 43 -7.86 -39.84 7.56
N VAL A 44 -8.12 -39.09 8.64
CA VAL A 44 -8.95 -37.90 8.72
C VAL A 44 -8.01 -36.74 9.08
N GLY A 45 -7.95 -35.68 8.28
CA GLY A 45 -7.18 -34.49 8.68
C GLY A 45 -6.92 -33.49 7.57
N GLY A 46 -7.54 -32.31 7.67
CA GLY A 46 -7.04 -31.10 7.03
C GLY A 46 -5.64 -30.75 7.57
N SER A 47 -4.87 -29.98 6.79
CA SER A 47 -3.61 -29.40 7.25
C SER A 47 -3.90 -28.25 8.22
N ASN A 48 -4.52 -28.58 9.35
CA ASN A 48 -4.56 -27.68 10.48
C ASN A 48 -3.13 -27.57 11.06
N ARG A 49 -2.86 -26.51 11.84
CA ARG A 49 -1.55 -26.31 12.50
C ARG A 49 -1.07 -27.52 13.33
N SER A 50 -1.96 -28.46 13.64
CA SER A 50 -1.68 -29.71 14.34
C SER A 50 -1.31 -30.90 13.43
N ASN A 51 -1.60 -30.88 12.14
CA ASN A 51 -1.35 -31.97 11.18
C ASN A 51 -0.59 -31.47 9.94
N LEU A 52 0.71 -31.23 10.09
CA LEU A 52 1.56 -30.75 9.00
C LEU A 52 1.78 -31.82 7.92
N PRO A 53 1.85 -31.43 6.63
CA PRO A 53 2.24 -32.34 5.56
C PRO A 53 3.64 -32.95 5.80
N PRO A 54 3.88 -34.20 5.37
CA PRO A 54 5.19 -34.83 5.48
C PRO A 54 6.30 -33.96 4.85
N GLY A 55 7.28 -33.55 5.66
CA GLY A 55 8.40 -32.70 5.22
C GLY A 55 8.20 -31.18 5.34
N ALA A 56 7.07 -30.72 5.89
CA ALA A 56 6.84 -29.33 6.29
C ALA A 56 7.34 -29.01 7.71
N ALA A 57 7.49 -30.04 8.56
CA ALA A 57 8.08 -29.92 9.89
C ALA A 57 9.61 -29.77 9.79
N ILE A 58 10.11 -28.58 10.12
CA ILE A 58 11.54 -28.32 10.23
C ILE A 58 11.89 -28.23 11.71
N SER A 59 12.80 -29.10 12.18
CA SER A 59 13.34 -29.00 13.53
C SER A 59 14.29 -27.81 13.62
N LEU A 60 13.88 -26.78 14.36
CA LEU A 60 14.68 -25.62 14.68
C LEU A 60 15.19 -25.72 16.12
N SER A 61 16.38 -25.16 16.40
CA SER A 61 16.81 -24.98 17.79
C SER A 61 15.86 -24.01 18.50
N ALA A 62 15.71 -24.14 19.83
CA ALA A 62 14.82 -23.28 20.61
C ALA A 62 15.13 -21.77 20.40
N SER A 63 16.42 -21.42 20.34
CA SER A 63 16.88 -20.07 20.05
C SER A 63 16.51 -19.59 18.64
N ALA A 64 16.58 -20.46 17.63
CA ALA A 64 16.20 -20.11 16.26
C ALA A 64 14.68 -19.90 16.16
N GLN A 65 13.88 -20.72 16.86
CA GLN A 65 12.44 -20.57 16.93
C GLN A 65 12.03 -19.24 17.58
N GLU A 66 12.69 -18.83 18.67
CA GLU A 66 12.44 -17.55 19.33
C GLU A 66 12.73 -16.36 18.42
N VAL A 67 13.88 -16.36 17.73
CA VAL A 67 14.25 -15.30 16.78
C VAL A 67 13.25 -15.23 15.63
N GLN A 68 12.78 -16.37 15.15
CA GLN A 68 11.79 -16.44 14.08
C GLN A 68 10.42 -15.92 14.50
N ASN A 69 9.95 -16.29 15.70
CA ASN A 69 8.73 -15.74 16.26
C ASN A 69 8.84 -14.23 16.44
N ALA A 70 9.97 -13.72 16.93
CA ALA A 70 10.22 -12.29 17.06
C ALA A 70 10.17 -11.58 15.69
N LEU A 71 10.78 -12.14 14.65
CA LEU A 71 10.75 -11.61 13.28
C LEU A 71 9.33 -11.60 12.69
N LEU A 72 8.56 -12.66 12.92
CA LEU A 72 7.17 -12.79 12.51
C LEU A 72 6.31 -11.68 13.13
N TYR A 73 6.33 -11.56 14.46
CA TYR A 73 5.55 -10.54 15.17
C TYR A 73 5.99 -9.12 14.82
N ALA A 74 7.31 -8.90 14.69
CA ALA A 74 7.83 -7.60 14.29
C ALA A 74 7.36 -7.22 12.88
N SER A 75 7.46 -8.13 11.92
CA SER A 75 7.08 -7.85 10.52
C SER A 75 5.57 -7.65 10.37
N TYR A 76 4.75 -8.40 11.10
CA TYR A 76 3.31 -8.18 11.17
C TYR A 76 2.97 -6.78 11.73
N ALA A 77 3.56 -6.41 12.87
CA ALA A 77 3.36 -5.09 13.47
C ALA A 77 3.85 -3.96 12.55
N LEU A 78 5.02 -4.12 11.94
CA LEU A 78 5.58 -3.17 10.97
C LEU A 78 4.66 -3.04 9.74
N GLY A 79 4.08 -4.15 9.27
CA GLY A 79 3.12 -4.17 8.17
C GLY A 79 1.87 -3.35 8.48
N ILE A 80 1.23 -3.61 9.63
CA ILE A 80 0.01 -2.88 10.05
C ILE A 80 0.31 -1.39 10.21
N VAL A 81 1.35 -1.03 10.97
CA VAL A 81 1.69 0.37 11.23
C VAL A 81 2.05 1.08 9.92
N SER A 82 2.77 0.42 9.01
CA SER A 82 3.07 0.97 7.69
C SER A 82 1.82 1.21 6.86
N THR A 83 0.85 0.29 6.85
CA THR A 83 -0.43 0.47 6.13
C THR A 83 -1.23 1.65 6.68
N VAL A 84 -1.26 1.83 8.01
CA VAL A 84 -1.93 2.98 8.64
C VAL A 84 -1.23 4.30 8.26
N LEU A 85 0.10 4.34 8.35
CA LEU A 85 0.89 5.52 7.94
C LEU A 85 0.68 5.83 6.45
N LEU A 86 0.63 4.81 5.59
CA LEU A 86 0.37 4.96 4.17
C LEU A 86 -1.01 5.54 3.89
N ALA A 87 -2.06 5.08 4.58
CA ALA A 87 -3.41 5.65 4.46
C ALA A 87 -3.43 7.13 4.87
N PHE A 88 -2.73 7.47 5.97
CA PHE A 88 -2.57 8.86 6.41
C PHE A 88 -1.82 9.71 5.37
N PHE A 89 -0.68 9.23 4.85
CA PHE A 89 0.10 9.93 3.84
C PHE A 89 -0.63 10.06 2.50
N HIS A 90 -1.44 9.07 2.15
CA HIS A 90 -2.28 9.11 0.96
C HIS A 90 -3.29 10.26 1.05
N LEU A 91 -4.01 10.36 2.17
CA LEU A 91 -4.93 11.48 2.43
C LEU A 91 -4.20 12.83 2.47
N LEU A 92 -3.02 12.87 3.08
CA LEU A 92 -2.20 14.08 3.14
C LEU A 92 -1.72 14.52 1.75
N ALA A 93 -1.38 13.57 0.88
CA ALA A 93 -0.98 13.82 -0.51
C ALA A 93 -2.15 14.28 -1.38
N LEU A 94 -3.35 13.70 -1.21
CA LEU A 94 -4.58 14.15 -1.90
C LEU A 94 -4.98 15.56 -1.48
N LYS A 95 -4.82 15.88 -0.19
CA LYS A 95 -5.15 17.22 0.34
C LYS A 95 -4.13 18.28 -0.11
N GLY A 96 -2.85 17.91 -0.16
CA GLY A 96 -1.76 18.80 -0.56
C GLY A 96 -1.72 20.12 0.21
N PRO A 97 -1.68 20.13 1.56
CA PRO A 97 -1.71 21.38 2.30
C PRO A 97 -0.48 22.24 2.00
N THR A 98 -0.65 23.56 2.01
CA THR A 98 0.38 24.54 1.61
C THR A 98 1.67 24.42 2.43
N TRP A 99 1.57 24.06 3.72
CA TRP A 99 2.73 23.86 4.60
C TRP A 99 3.57 22.62 4.27
N LEU A 100 3.01 21.67 3.51
CA LEU A 100 3.71 20.47 3.08
C LEU A 100 4.60 20.75 1.86
N ALA A 101 4.33 21.82 1.11
CA ALA A 101 5.17 22.25 0.00
C ALA A 101 6.57 22.65 0.52
N GLY A 102 7.62 22.16 -0.14
CA GLY A 102 9.00 22.47 0.22
C GLY A 102 9.37 23.93 -0.12
N PRO A 103 10.50 24.45 0.39
CA PRO A 103 10.95 25.84 0.18
C PRO A 103 11.24 26.24 -1.27
N SER A 104 11.12 25.34 -2.24
CA SER A 104 11.69 25.48 -3.59
C SER A 104 10.62 25.54 -4.69
N GLN A 105 9.44 26.11 -4.45
CA GLN A 105 8.39 26.04 -5.48
C GLN A 105 7.30 27.12 -5.46
N ASP A 106 7.70 28.39 -5.56
CA ASP A 106 6.82 29.48 -6.05
C ASP A 106 6.63 29.44 -7.59
N GLY A 107 6.91 28.31 -8.27
CA GLY A 107 7.02 28.29 -9.75
C GLY A 107 6.54 27.03 -10.47
N GLY A 108 5.77 26.15 -9.84
CA GLY A 108 5.15 25.01 -10.54
C GLY A 108 3.92 25.43 -11.34
N ALA A 109 4.09 25.87 -12.58
CA ALA A 109 3.04 26.41 -13.47
C ALA A 109 1.77 25.55 -13.65
N ASN A 110 1.74 24.30 -13.16
CA ASN A 110 0.67 23.33 -13.40
C ASN A 110 0.03 22.73 -12.11
N GLY A 111 0.32 23.25 -10.91
CA GLY A 111 -0.37 22.83 -9.67
C GLY A 111 -0.12 21.38 -9.21
N ARG A 112 0.89 20.68 -9.74
CA ARG A 112 1.23 19.31 -9.35
C ARG A 112 1.90 19.25 -7.97
N PRO A 113 1.50 18.34 -7.06
CA PRO A 113 2.17 18.17 -5.77
C PRO A 113 3.63 17.67 -5.90
N SER A 114 4.47 18.03 -4.94
CA SER A 114 5.89 17.68 -4.91
C SER A 114 6.12 16.16 -4.83
N MET A 115 6.94 15.63 -5.73
CA MET A 115 7.35 14.22 -5.77
C MET A 115 8.79 14.03 -5.26
N GLY A 116 9.12 14.63 -4.12
CA GLY A 116 10.40 14.37 -3.46
C GLY A 116 10.48 12.95 -2.89
N TRP A 117 11.69 12.45 -2.66
CA TRP A 117 11.91 11.11 -2.11
C TRP A 117 11.21 10.88 -0.76
N LEU A 118 11.12 11.89 0.10
CA LEU A 118 10.46 11.82 1.41
C LEU A 118 9.19 12.68 1.49
N THR A 119 8.54 12.93 0.35
CA THR A 119 7.23 13.59 0.35
C THR A 119 6.12 12.55 0.31
N PRO A 120 5.00 12.75 1.04
CA PRO A 120 3.81 11.93 0.89
C PRO A 120 3.34 11.90 -0.56
N ASN A 121 3.00 10.71 -1.06
CA ASN A 121 2.53 10.51 -2.44
C ASN A 121 1.29 9.60 -2.48
N VAL A 122 0.44 9.82 -3.49
CA VAL A 122 -0.84 9.09 -3.64
C VAL A 122 -0.67 7.65 -4.13
N TRP A 123 0.40 7.36 -4.88
CA TRP A 123 0.61 6.04 -5.49
C TRP A 123 1.11 4.98 -4.49
N GLU A 124 1.77 5.39 -3.41
CA GLU A 124 2.48 4.48 -2.50
C GLU A 124 1.51 3.52 -1.80
N LEU A 125 0.32 3.97 -1.42
CA LEU A 125 -0.69 3.11 -0.78
C LEU A 125 -1.07 1.93 -1.67
N ALA A 126 -1.34 2.17 -2.96
CA ALA A 126 -1.74 1.13 -3.90
C ALA A 126 -0.56 0.20 -4.26
N ALA A 127 0.63 0.75 -4.52
CA ALA A 127 1.79 -0.04 -4.92
C ALA A 127 2.35 -0.89 -3.77
N VAL A 128 2.45 -0.32 -2.56
CA VAL A 128 2.97 -1.04 -1.39
C VAL A 128 1.92 -1.97 -0.83
N GLY A 129 0.64 -1.55 -0.76
CA GLY A 129 -0.45 -2.47 -0.43
C GLY A 129 -0.48 -3.65 -1.39
N GLY A 130 -0.35 -3.39 -2.70
CA GLY A 130 -0.17 -4.42 -3.72
C GLY A 130 0.99 -5.35 -3.39
N PHE A 131 2.20 -4.85 -3.13
CA PHE A 131 3.33 -5.68 -2.72
C PHE A 131 3.00 -6.62 -1.54
N ILE A 132 2.35 -6.11 -0.49
CA ILE A 132 1.95 -6.92 0.67
C ILE A 132 0.96 -8.02 0.26
N GLN A 133 0.04 -7.73 -0.67
CA GLN A 133 -0.89 -8.72 -1.21
C GLN A 133 -0.18 -9.85 -1.93
N HIS A 134 0.91 -9.56 -2.64
CA HIS A 134 1.73 -10.58 -3.31
C HIS A 134 2.55 -11.40 -2.32
N VAL A 135 2.96 -10.83 -1.18
CA VAL A 135 3.58 -11.62 -0.10
C VAL A 135 2.54 -12.59 0.47
N ASN A 136 1.33 -12.15 0.75
CA ASN A 136 0.24 -13.02 1.20
C ASN A 136 -0.22 -14.02 0.12
N SER A 137 -0.12 -13.70 -1.17
CA SER A 137 -0.56 -14.63 -2.21
C SER A 137 0.33 -15.87 -2.31
N ILE A 138 1.57 -15.84 -1.81
CA ILE A 138 2.43 -17.03 -1.70
C ILE A 138 1.77 -18.12 -0.86
N SER A 139 1.06 -17.75 0.23
CA SER A 139 0.30 -18.70 1.04
C SER A 139 -0.90 -19.31 0.32
N MET A 140 -1.38 -18.67 -0.75
CA MET A 140 -2.50 -19.13 -1.58
C MET A 140 -2.05 -20.06 -2.72
N LEU A 141 -0.74 -20.27 -2.90
CA LEU A 141 -0.18 -21.18 -3.90
C LEU A 141 -0.14 -22.62 -3.40
N GLU A 142 -0.10 -23.57 -4.32
CA GLU A 142 -0.06 -25.01 -4.04
C GLU A 142 1.33 -25.51 -3.57
N LEU A 143 1.91 -24.92 -2.52
CA LEU A 143 3.26 -25.22 -2.03
C LEU A 143 3.26 -26.34 -0.98
N THR A 144 3.09 -27.58 -1.44
CA THR A 144 2.96 -28.79 -0.58
C THR A 144 4.12 -29.05 0.39
N LYS A 145 5.35 -28.64 0.06
CA LYS A 145 6.53 -28.80 0.93
C LYS A 145 6.92 -27.47 1.62
N ALA A 146 6.07 -26.46 1.60
CA ALA A 146 6.35 -25.17 2.25
C ALA A 146 6.53 -25.36 3.76
N PRO A 147 7.65 -24.90 4.34
CA PRO A 147 7.83 -24.91 5.78
C PRO A 147 6.81 -24.01 6.47
N GLN A 148 6.35 -24.42 7.65
CA GLN A 148 5.32 -23.71 8.40
C GLN A 148 5.65 -22.24 8.64
N ILE A 149 6.92 -21.93 8.91
CA ILE A 149 7.36 -20.55 9.12
C ILE A 149 7.07 -19.62 7.95
N VAL A 150 7.18 -20.11 6.71
CA VAL A 150 6.89 -19.32 5.51
C VAL A 150 5.38 -19.06 5.45
N LEU A 151 4.57 -20.10 5.70
CA LEU A 151 3.11 -20.01 5.67
C LEU A 151 2.59 -19.08 6.77
N ASP A 152 3.04 -19.24 8.02
CA ASP A 152 2.65 -18.36 9.13
C ASP A 152 3.06 -16.90 8.86
N PHE A 153 4.24 -16.68 8.25
CA PHE A 153 4.67 -15.34 7.87
C PHE A 153 3.78 -14.73 6.79
N THR A 154 3.47 -15.46 5.73
CA THR A 154 2.64 -14.94 4.64
C THR A 154 1.18 -14.79 5.05
N ASP A 155 0.65 -15.70 5.87
CA ASP A 155 -0.72 -15.66 6.40
C ASP A 155 -0.95 -14.44 7.32
N SER A 156 0.10 -13.95 8.00
CA SER A 156 0.02 -12.73 8.82
C SER A 156 -0.41 -11.49 8.03
N PHE A 157 -0.22 -11.50 6.71
CA PHE A 157 -0.60 -10.41 5.80
C PHE A 157 -1.97 -10.63 5.13
N SER A 158 -2.79 -11.60 5.60
CA SER A 158 -4.14 -11.87 5.07
C SER A 158 -5.06 -10.65 5.03
N PHE A 159 -4.87 -9.68 5.95
CA PHE A 159 -5.69 -8.48 6.06
C PHE A 159 -5.69 -7.60 4.80
N VAL A 160 -4.59 -7.58 4.04
CA VAL A 160 -4.56 -6.82 2.77
C VAL A 160 -5.28 -7.53 1.63
N ASN A 161 -5.53 -8.83 1.76
CA ASN A 161 -6.32 -9.63 0.84
C ASN A 161 -7.77 -9.83 1.33
N LEU A 162 -8.27 -8.93 2.18
CA LEU A 162 -9.65 -8.89 2.67
C LEU A 162 -10.04 -10.05 3.61
N HIS A 163 -9.05 -10.65 4.27
CA HIS A 163 -9.27 -11.68 5.28
C HIS A 163 -8.68 -11.26 6.62
N LEU A 164 -9.45 -11.34 7.70
CA LEU A 164 -8.90 -11.19 9.04
C LEU A 164 -8.54 -12.58 9.55
N ALA A 165 -7.25 -12.89 9.63
CA ALA A 165 -6.79 -14.03 10.40
C ALA A 165 -7.18 -13.85 11.88
N SER A 166 -7.81 -14.86 12.47
CA SER A 166 -8.01 -14.91 13.91
C SER A 166 -6.64 -15.12 14.60
N VAL A 167 -5.96 -14.02 14.95
CA VAL A 167 -4.74 -14.09 15.78
C VAL A 167 -5.04 -14.73 17.14
N THR A 168 -6.30 -14.64 17.57
CA THR A 168 -6.89 -15.38 18.69
C THR A 168 -7.70 -16.56 18.16
N THR A 169 -7.09 -17.73 18.04
CA THR A 169 -7.53 -18.94 18.74
C THR A 169 -6.66 -20.13 18.35
N THR A 170 -5.76 -20.50 19.27
CA THR A 170 -5.40 -21.89 19.59
C THR A 170 -6.60 -22.74 20.03
N ALA A 171 -7.83 -22.22 19.97
CA ALA A 171 -9.05 -23.00 20.12
C ALA A 171 -9.40 -23.58 18.76
N VAL A 172 -9.29 -24.91 18.69
CA VAL A 172 -10.03 -25.77 17.78
C VAL A 172 -11.48 -25.27 17.73
N SER A 173 -11.85 -24.51 16.70
CA SER A 173 -13.26 -24.24 16.46
C SER A 173 -13.86 -25.56 15.97
N ASP A 174 -14.69 -26.15 16.83
CA ASP A 174 -15.59 -27.29 16.57
C ASP A 174 -16.67 -26.94 15.52
N ALA A 175 -16.30 -26.25 14.44
CA ALA A 175 -17.16 -26.03 13.29
C ALA A 175 -17.23 -27.37 12.53
N SER A 176 -18.32 -28.10 12.77
CA SER A 176 -18.75 -29.27 12.01
C SER A 176 -18.78 -28.95 10.52
N ARG A 177 -17.77 -29.40 9.77
CA ARG A 177 -17.65 -29.15 8.34
C ARG A 177 -17.59 -30.47 7.56
N ARG A 178 -18.52 -30.64 6.60
CA ARG A 178 -18.59 -31.74 5.63
C ARG A 178 -17.45 -31.57 4.62
N LEU A 179 -16.56 -32.54 4.51
CA LEU A 179 -15.40 -32.50 3.60
C LEU A 179 -15.70 -33.32 2.32
N GLN A 180 -16.55 -32.79 1.44
CA GLN A 180 -16.68 -33.37 0.11
C GLN A 180 -15.53 -32.87 -0.79
N LEU A 181 -14.53 -33.74 -0.98
CA LEU A 181 -13.44 -33.67 -1.97
C LEU A 181 -12.16 -32.90 -1.55
N ILE A 182 -11.08 -33.64 -1.35
CA ILE A 182 -9.78 -33.16 -0.87
C ILE A 182 -8.94 -32.61 -2.03
N ILE A 183 -8.88 -31.29 -2.16
CA ILE A 183 -7.76 -30.58 -2.79
C ILE A 183 -7.04 -29.83 -1.67
N LEU A 184 -6.05 -30.49 -1.05
CA LEU A 184 -5.38 -30.04 0.17
C LEU A 184 -4.27 -29.01 -0.09
N THR A 185 -4.45 -28.14 -1.08
CA THR A 185 -3.42 -27.23 -1.58
C THR A 185 -4.00 -25.89 -2.03
N GLY A 186 -3.17 -24.85 -2.12
CA GLY A 186 -3.59 -23.56 -2.68
C GLY A 186 -4.52 -22.77 -1.75
N ILE A 187 -5.56 -22.16 -2.33
CA ILE A 187 -6.53 -21.31 -1.61
C ILE A 187 -7.31 -22.08 -0.54
N VAL A 188 -7.56 -23.39 -0.73
CA VAL A 188 -8.19 -24.25 0.28
C VAL A 188 -7.33 -24.33 1.53
N ALA A 189 -6.06 -24.70 1.36
CA ALA A 189 -5.11 -24.82 2.46
C ALA A 189 -4.86 -23.46 3.13
N PHE A 190 -4.87 -22.37 2.37
CA PHE A 190 -4.82 -21.02 2.91
C PHE A 190 -6.03 -20.72 3.81
N SER A 191 -7.25 -20.96 3.31
CA SER A 191 -8.50 -20.68 4.02
C SER A 191 -8.59 -21.47 5.33
N ASP A 192 -8.17 -22.74 5.30
CA ASP A 192 -8.10 -23.60 6.49
C ASP A 192 -7.14 -23.02 7.55
N ARG A 193 -5.95 -22.56 7.16
CA ARG A 193 -4.96 -21.99 8.10
C ARG A 193 -5.43 -20.70 8.76
N ILE A 194 -6.22 -19.88 8.06
CA ILE A 194 -6.80 -18.65 8.62
C ILE A 194 -8.13 -18.88 9.35
N GLY A 195 -8.64 -20.12 9.35
CA GLY A 195 -9.87 -20.51 10.05
C GLY A 195 -11.16 -20.12 9.33
N ILE A 196 -11.10 -19.98 7.99
CA ILE A 196 -12.27 -19.67 7.16
C ILE A 196 -12.68 -20.92 6.39
N ALA A 197 -13.99 -21.19 6.38
CA ALA A 197 -14.55 -22.23 5.55
C ALA A 197 -14.29 -21.91 4.06
N GLU A 198 -13.72 -22.85 3.30
CA GLU A 198 -13.50 -22.77 1.85
C GLU A 198 -14.72 -22.27 1.06
N ASP A 199 -15.92 -22.81 1.34
CA ASP A 199 -17.18 -22.41 0.69
C ASP A 199 -17.64 -21.00 1.08
N GLU A 200 -17.07 -20.47 2.17
CA GLU A 200 -17.31 -19.12 2.65
C GLU A 200 -16.16 -18.17 2.32
N ALA A 201 -15.06 -18.63 1.73
CA ALA A 201 -13.84 -17.81 1.54
C ALA A 201 -14.13 -16.57 0.71
N LEU A 202 -14.79 -16.71 -0.44
CA LEU A 202 -15.22 -15.57 -1.25
C LEU A 202 -16.22 -14.69 -0.49
N SER A 203 -17.18 -15.29 0.21
CA SER A 203 -18.20 -14.55 0.95
C SER A 203 -17.60 -13.71 2.07
N SER A 204 -16.59 -14.22 2.77
CA SER A 204 -15.84 -13.52 3.82
C SER A 204 -15.07 -12.34 3.24
N ALA A 205 -14.38 -12.53 2.10
CA ALA A 205 -13.68 -11.44 1.42
C ALA A 205 -14.66 -10.35 0.96
N ALA A 206 -15.83 -10.75 0.43
CA ALA A 206 -16.88 -9.83 0.02
C ALA A 206 -17.46 -9.05 1.21
N TRP A 207 -17.71 -9.70 2.35
CA TRP A 207 -18.15 -9.02 3.58
C TRP A 207 -17.13 -8.01 4.08
N PHE A 208 -15.84 -8.39 4.12
CA PHE A 208 -14.78 -7.47 4.50
C PHE A 208 -14.72 -6.26 3.55
N PHE A 209 -14.82 -6.50 2.24
CA PHE A 209 -14.93 -5.42 1.25
C PHE A 209 -16.12 -4.50 1.52
N LEU A 210 -17.31 -5.05 1.80
CA LEU A 210 -18.51 -4.27 2.10
C LEU A 210 -18.34 -3.44 3.39
N VAL A 211 -17.67 -3.97 4.41
CA VAL A 211 -17.34 -3.22 5.63
C VAL A 211 -16.42 -2.05 5.30
N VAL A 212 -15.38 -2.26 4.49
CA VAL A 212 -14.47 -1.19 4.05
C VAL A 212 -15.19 -0.13 3.24
N VAL A 213 -16.04 -0.52 2.28
CA VAL A 213 -16.87 0.41 1.49
C VAL A 213 -17.80 1.21 2.41
N THR A 214 -18.43 0.56 3.37
CA THR A 214 -19.32 1.21 4.34
C THR A 214 -18.55 2.25 5.16
N MET A 215 -17.33 1.94 5.62
CA MET A 215 -16.48 2.89 6.34
C MET A 215 -16.11 4.11 5.49
N VAL A 216 -15.82 3.92 4.20
CA VAL A 216 -15.54 5.02 3.27
C VAL A 216 -16.78 5.89 3.06
N VAL A 217 -17.96 5.28 2.87
CA VAL A 217 -19.24 5.99 2.68
C VAL A 217 -19.60 6.79 3.94
N VAL A 218 -19.51 6.19 5.12
CA VAL A 218 -19.74 6.88 6.39
C VAL A 218 -18.74 8.02 6.58
N GLY A 219 -17.45 7.79 6.31
CA GLY A 219 -16.43 8.83 6.36
C GLY A 219 -16.70 9.99 5.40
N PHE A 220 -17.18 9.70 4.19
CA PHE A 220 -17.59 10.71 3.23
C PHE A 220 -18.79 11.52 3.74
N LEU A 221 -19.84 10.86 4.24
CA LEU A 221 -21.03 11.52 4.77
C LEU A 221 -20.69 12.41 5.98
N LEU A 222 -19.82 11.96 6.88
CA LEU A 222 -19.35 12.77 8.01
C LEU A 222 -18.56 13.99 7.53
N ALA A 223 -17.59 13.80 6.63
CA ALA A 223 -16.80 14.91 6.09
C ALA A 223 -17.66 15.92 5.30
N ALA A 224 -18.63 15.43 4.52
CA ALA A 224 -19.59 16.25 3.78
C ALA A 224 -20.54 16.99 4.73
N GLY A 225 -21.01 16.33 5.80
CA GLY A 225 -21.85 16.94 6.83
C GLY A 225 -21.14 18.08 7.58
N VAL A 226 -19.87 17.88 7.93
CA VAL A 226 -19.02 18.94 8.52
C VAL A 226 -18.82 20.08 7.52
N ALA A 227 -18.56 19.79 6.24
CA ALA A 227 -18.44 20.81 5.21
C ALA A 227 -19.74 21.61 5.04
N PHE A 228 -20.89 20.94 5.05
CA PHE A 228 -22.22 21.54 4.97
C PHE A 228 -22.50 22.45 6.16
N TYR A 229 -22.21 21.98 7.37
CA TYR A 229 -22.37 22.77 8.59
C TYR A 229 -21.52 24.05 8.55
N ARG A 230 -20.26 23.94 8.12
CA ARG A 230 -19.35 25.09 7.97
C ARG A 230 -19.80 26.07 6.89
N HIS A 231 -20.28 25.57 5.76
CA HIS A 231 -20.83 26.39 4.69
C HIS A 231 -22.06 27.18 5.17
N ARG A 232 -22.96 26.51 5.92
CA ARG A 232 -24.14 27.15 6.51
C ARG A 232 -23.80 28.24 7.53
N MET A 233 -22.72 28.06 8.30
CA MET A 233 -22.24 29.04 9.27
C MET A 233 -21.41 30.18 8.65
N SER A 234 -21.00 30.04 7.38
CA SER A 234 -20.22 31.06 6.68
C SER A 234 -21.13 32.17 6.14
N ALA A 235 -20.62 33.40 6.08
CA ALA A 235 -21.28 34.53 5.41
C ALA A 235 -21.52 34.29 3.91
N GLU A 236 -20.83 33.31 3.31
CA GLU A 236 -20.95 32.90 1.91
C GLU A 236 -22.09 31.89 1.65
N THR A 237 -23.11 31.84 2.51
CA THR A 237 -24.25 30.91 2.41
C THR A 237 -24.99 30.99 1.06
N TRP A 238 -24.86 32.12 0.38
CA TRP A 238 -25.44 32.39 -0.93
C TRP A 238 -24.77 31.61 -2.09
N SER A 239 -23.61 31.00 -1.85
CA SER A 239 -22.95 30.14 -2.84
C SER A 239 -23.52 28.71 -2.83
N PRO A 240 -23.67 28.06 -4.00
CA PRO A 240 -24.23 26.72 -4.08
C PRO A 240 -23.31 25.66 -3.45
N PHE A 241 -23.78 24.97 -2.41
CA PHE A 241 -22.98 24.01 -1.63
C PHE A 241 -22.29 22.92 -2.47
N TRP A 242 -23.02 22.32 -3.41
CA TRP A 242 -22.55 21.16 -4.17
C TRP A 242 -21.40 21.46 -5.16
N PRO A 243 -21.51 22.43 -6.09
CA PRO A 243 -20.45 22.67 -7.07
C PRO A 243 -19.20 23.34 -6.50
N THR A 244 -19.29 24.07 -5.38
CA THR A 244 -18.16 24.82 -4.81
C THR A 244 -17.68 24.23 -3.49
N ALA A 245 -18.47 24.33 -2.42
CA ALA A 245 -18.02 24.02 -1.07
C ALA A 245 -17.69 22.54 -0.85
N LEU A 246 -18.54 21.61 -1.31
CA LEU A 246 -18.28 20.18 -1.17
C LEU A 246 -17.07 19.73 -2.00
N ARG A 247 -16.98 20.23 -3.23
CA ARG A 247 -15.93 19.91 -4.20
C ARG A 247 -14.54 20.41 -3.79
N GLN A 248 -14.47 21.39 -2.88
CA GLN A 248 -13.24 21.88 -2.25
C GLN A 248 -13.02 21.31 -0.83
N SER A 249 -13.91 20.44 -0.36
CA SER A 249 -13.86 19.89 0.98
C SER A 249 -12.98 18.63 1.08
N PHE A 250 -12.64 18.27 2.31
CA PHE A 250 -11.96 17.02 2.63
C PHE A 250 -12.75 15.76 2.24
N ALA A 251 -14.08 15.86 2.04
CA ALA A 251 -14.91 14.73 1.62
C ALA A 251 -14.44 14.15 0.28
N MET A 252 -13.95 14.98 -0.64
CA MET A 252 -13.40 14.52 -1.91
C MET A 252 -12.14 13.66 -1.73
N CYS A 253 -11.30 13.96 -0.72
CA CYS A 253 -10.14 13.13 -0.39
C CYS A 253 -10.55 11.75 0.14
N VAL A 254 -11.68 11.65 0.84
CA VAL A 254 -12.24 10.36 1.30
C VAL A 254 -12.69 9.51 0.11
N LEU A 255 -13.30 10.13 -0.91
CA LEU A 255 -13.60 9.44 -2.17
C LEU A 255 -12.32 8.98 -2.90
N GLY A 256 -11.26 9.79 -2.89
CA GLY A 256 -9.95 9.39 -3.42
C GLY A 256 -9.35 8.20 -2.68
N LEU A 257 -9.44 8.17 -1.34
CA LEU A 257 -9.08 6.99 -0.56
C LEU A 257 -9.94 5.78 -0.97
N GLY A 258 -11.23 5.96 -1.24
CA GLY A 258 -12.11 4.94 -1.78
C GLY A 258 -11.62 4.38 -3.12
N VAL A 259 -11.13 5.23 -4.04
CA VAL A 259 -10.52 4.79 -5.31
C VAL A 259 -9.24 3.98 -5.07
N ALA A 260 -8.40 4.38 -4.12
CA ALA A 260 -7.20 3.62 -3.76
C ALA A 260 -7.53 2.26 -3.11
N LEU A 261 -8.55 2.21 -2.25
CA LEU A 261 -9.04 0.97 -1.66
C LEU A 261 -9.70 0.05 -2.70
N TRP A 262 -10.39 0.63 -3.68
CA TRP A 262 -10.88 -0.11 -4.84
C TRP A 262 -9.71 -0.75 -5.61
N LEU A 263 -8.65 0.01 -5.92
CA LEU A 263 -7.45 -0.53 -6.58
C LEU A 263 -6.86 -1.71 -5.79
N LEU A 264 -6.83 -1.64 -4.45
CA LEU A 264 -6.38 -2.73 -3.59
C LEU A 264 -7.37 -3.91 -3.57
N SER A 265 -8.67 -3.69 -3.77
CA SER A 265 -9.65 -4.79 -3.77
C SER A 265 -9.64 -5.64 -5.06
N VAL A 266 -9.06 -5.13 -6.16
CA VAL A 266 -9.08 -5.82 -7.47
C VAL A 266 -8.42 -7.18 -7.41
N PHE A 267 -7.17 -7.25 -6.92
CA PHE A 267 -6.44 -8.51 -6.81
C PHE A 267 -7.16 -9.57 -5.94
N PRO A 268 -7.50 -9.31 -4.66
CA PRO A 268 -8.08 -10.33 -3.79
C PRO A 268 -9.47 -10.79 -4.27
N LEU A 269 -10.31 -9.87 -4.74
CA LEU A 269 -11.63 -10.25 -5.27
C LEU A 269 -11.50 -11.06 -6.56
N THR A 270 -10.54 -10.74 -7.44
CA THR A 270 -10.32 -11.53 -8.66
C THR A 270 -9.77 -12.91 -8.33
N ALA A 271 -8.85 -13.02 -7.37
CA ALA A 271 -8.28 -14.30 -6.93
C ALA A 271 -9.38 -15.23 -6.39
N MET A 272 -10.17 -14.75 -5.43
CA MET A 272 -11.24 -15.56 -4.83
C MET A 272 -12.39 -15.84 -5.80
N ALA A 273 -12.79 -14.87 -6.63
CA ALA A 273 -13.86 -15.09 -7.60
C ALA A 273 -13.43 -16.07 -8.72
N SER A 274 -12.16 -16.01 -9.14
CA SER A 274 -11.62 -16.95 -10.15
C SER A 274 -11.47 -18.35 -9.58
N TYR A 275 -11.16 -18.47 -8.28
CA TYR A 275 -11.14 -19.74 -7.56
C TYR A 275 -12.54 -20.38 -7.50
N GLU A 276 -13.54 -19.64 -7.03
CA GLU A 276 -14.92 -20.11 -6.96
C GLU A 276 -15.47 -20.51 -8.33
N LEU A 277 -15.18 -19.69 -9.36
CA LEU A 277 -15.56 -20.02 -10.73
C LEU A 277 -14.88 -21.30 -11.22
N ALA A 278 -13.61 -21.51 -10.90
CA ALA A 278 -12.88 -22.72 -11.27
C ALA A 278 -13.42 -23.96 -10.52
N MET A 279 -13.81 -23.82 -9.26
CA MET A 279 -14.42 -24.91 -8.49
C MET A 279 -15.81 -25.26 -9.00
N GLU A 280 -16.64 -24.26 -9.30
CA GLU A 280 -17.98 -24.47 -9.86
C GLU A 280 -17.92 -25.16 -11.22
N LEU A 281 -17.04 -24.70 -12.12
CA LEU A 281 -16.91 -25.29 -13.46
C LEU A 281 -16.39 -26.73 -13.46
N ARG A 282 -15.64 -27.12 -12.43
CA ARG A 282 -14.98 -28.44 -12.38
C ARG A 282 -15.73 -29.45 -11.52
N TYR A 283 -16.38 -28.98 -10.46
CA TYR A 283 -16.93 -29.84 -9.42
C TYR A 283 -18.41 -29.60 -9.14
N GLU A 284 -19.04 -28.53 -9.67
CA GLU A 284 -20.46 -28.19 -9.43
C GLU A 284 -20.81 -28.03 -7.92
N ILE A 285 -19.85 -27.57 -7.11
CA ILE A 285 -19.96 -27.50 -5.63
C ILE A 285 -20.21 -26.06 -5.11
N GLY A 286 -20.28 -25.05 -5.97
CA GLY A 286 -20.23 -23.64 -5.61
C GLY A 286 -21.59 -22.98 -5.32
N GLY A 287 -21.88 -22.70 -4.05
CA GLY A 287 -22.94 -21.76 -3.65
C GLY A 287 -22.61 -20.27 -3.92
N GLY A 288 -21.34 -19.97 -4.20
CA GLY A 288 -20.78 -18.62 -4.31
C GLY A 288 -20.79 -17.99 -5.72
N LEU A 289 -21.28 -18.69 -6.76
CA LEU A 289 -21.17 -18.24 -8.16
C LEU A 289 -21.75 -16.83 -8.39
N ALA A 290 -22.91 -16.53 -7.80
CA ALA A 290 -23.53 -15.21 -7.93
C ALA A 290 -22.64 -14.11 -7.32
N VAL A 291 -22.03 -14.36 -6.15
CA VAL A 291 -21.10 -13.43 -5.50
C VAL A 291 -19.84 -13.26 -6.34
N ALA A 292 -19.33 -14.33 -6.95
CA ALA A 292 -18.15 -14.29 -7.82
C ALA A 292 -18.40 -13.43 -9.06
N LEU A 293 -19.55 -13.64 -9.73
CA LEU A 293 -19.95 -12.86 -10.89
C LEU A 293 -20.18 -11.38 -10.53
N ILE A 294 -20.81 -11.09 -9.39
CA ILE A 294 -20.99 -9.72 -8.92
C ILE A 294 -19.63 -9.05 -8.63
N ALA A 295 -18.71 -9.74 -7.95
CA ALA A 295 -17.38 -9.20 -7.66
C ALA A 295 -16.61 -8.86 -8.96
N LEU A 296 -16.62 -9.75 -9.95
CA LEU A 296 -15.95 -9.53 -11.22
C LEU A 296 -16.63 -8.43 -12.06
N TRP A 297 -17.96 -8.46 -12.21
CA TRP A 297 -18.65 -7.51 -13.07
C TRP A 297 -18.83 -6.13 -12.44
N VAL A 298 -19.27 -6.07 -11.18
CA VAL A 298 -19.59 -4.80 -10.52
C VAL A 298 -18.32 -4.13 -10.01
N VAL A 299 -17.49 -4.86 -9.27
CA VAL A 299 -16.33 -4.25 -8.60
C VAL A 299 -15.17 -4.10 -9.57
N VAL A 300 -14.79 -5.15 -10.30
CA VAL A 300 -13.63 -5.09 -11.20
C VAL A 300 -13.97 -4.35 -12.51
N VAL A 301 -14.90 -4.87 -13.30
CA VAL A 301 -15.25 -4.27 -14.61
C VAL A 301 -15.96 -2.93 -14.44
N GLY A 302 -16.99 -2.87 -13.60
CA GLY A 302 -17.73 -1.64 -13.31
C GLY A 302 -16.84 -0.54 -12.72
N GLY A 303 -16.01 -0.87 -11.73
CA GLY A 303 -15.04 0.06 -11.17
C GLY A 303 -14.02 0.58 -12.19
N LEU A 304 -13.53 -0.30 -13.08
CA LEU A 304 -12.61 0.10 -14.15
C LEU A 304 -13.29 1.03 -15.16
N CYS A 305 -14.52 0.73 -15.58
CA CYS A 305 -15.28 1.59 -16.47
C CYS A 305 -15.57 2.95 -15.85
N LEU A 306 -16.01 2.99 -14.58
CA LEU A 306 -16.30 4.23 -13.86
C LEU A 306 -15.05 5.11 -13.72
N THR A 307 -13.92 4.53 -13.31
CA THR A 307 -12.66 5.25 -13.15
C THR A 307 -12.09 5.69 -14.50
N PHE A 308 -12.20 4.88 -15.55
CA PHE A 308 -11.80 5.24 -16.91
C PHE A 308 -12.61 6.41 -17.46
N VAL A 309 -13.94 6.37 -17.37
CA VAL A 309 -14.81 7.48 -17.79
C VAL A 309 -14.51 8.72 -16.95
N GLY A 310 -14.32 8.56 -15.64
CA GLY A 310 -13.94 9.64 -14.73
C GLY A 310 -12.65 10.34 -15.14
N VAL A 311 -11.57 9.61 -15.40
CA VAL A 311 -10.29 10.17 -15.85
C VAL A 311 -10.40 10.78 -17.26
N ARG A 312 -11.18 10.16 -18.16
CA ARG A 312 -11.39 10.67 -19.51
C ARG A 312 -12.12 12.01 -19.51
N ALA A 313 -13.07 12.20 -18.61
CA ALA A 313 -13.86 13.42 -18.48
C ALA A 313 -13.04 14.63 -17.97
N VAL A 314 -11.83 14.42 -17.44
CA VAL A 314 -10.98 15.49 -16.91
C VAL A 314 -10.17 16.16 -18.02
N PRO A 315 -10.28 17.49 -18.19
CA PRO A 315 -9.43 18.27 -19.10
C PRO A 315 -7.95 18.21 -18.68
N LEU A 316 -7.02 18.19 -19.65
CA LEU A 316 -5.57 18.04 -19.36
C LEU A 316 -5.01 19.18 -18.50
N ASN A 317 -5.47 20.41 -18.71
CA ASN A 317 -5.06 21.59 -17.95
C ASN A 317 -5.63 21.63 -16.52
N GLU A 318 -6.64 20.81 -16.23
CA GLU A 318 -7.35 20.83 -14.95
C GLU A 318 -7.07 19.60 -14.08
N ALA A 319 -6.31 18.63 -14.58
CA ALA A 319 -6.09 17.35 -13.91
C ALA A 319 -5.48 17.47 -12.50
N PHE A 320 -4.59 18.44 -12.26
CA PHE A 320 -4.00 18.66 -10.94
C PHE A 320 -4.78 19.67 -10.08
N ARG A 321 -5.93 20.18 -10.54
CA ARG A 321 -6.80 20.97 -9.66
C ARG A 321 -7.35 20.07 -8.58
N PHE A 322 -7.39 20.58 -7.35
CA PHE A 322 -7.83 19.84 -6.16
C PHE A 322 -9.13 19.04 -6.40
N GLN A 323 -10.11 19.66 -7.06
CA GLN A 323 -11.43 19.07 -7.32
C GLN A 323 -11.40 17.73 -8.07
N HIS A 324 -10.45 17.55 -9.00
CA HIS A 324 -10.27 16.32 -9.76
C HIS A 324 -9.19 15.43 -9.14
N PHE A 325 -8.11 16.04 -8.67
CA PHE A 325 -6.98 15.35 -8.07
C PHE A 325 -7.34 14.65 -6.75
N ALA A 326 -8.22 15.25 -5.94
CA ALA A 326 -8.62 14.68 -4.65
C ALA A 326 -9.35 13.32 -4.78
N VAL A 327 -9.99 13.04 -5.93
CA VAL A 327 -10.70 11.77 -6.18
C VAL A 327 -9.90 10.85 -7.11
N LEU A 328 -9.40 11.39 -8.23
CA LEU A 328 -8.77 10.59 -9.28
C LEU A 328 -7.23 10.61 -9.23
N GLY A 329 -6.65 11.38 -8.31
CA GLY A 329 -5.22 11.42 -8.04
C GLY A 329 -4.57 10.05 -7.82
N PRO A 330 -5.21 9.06 -7.17
CA PRO A 330 -4.64 7.72 -7.03
C PRO A 330 -4.36 7.01 -8.37
N LEU A 331 -5.06 7.40 -9.45
CA LEU A 331 -4.96 6.74 -10.76
C LEU A 331 -3.86 7.31 -11.65
N TYR A 332 -3.56 8.61 -11.55
CA TYR A 332 -2.60 9.27 -12.46
C TYR A 332 -1.63 10.25 -11.79
N GLY A 333 -1.72 10.46 -10.47
CA GLY A 333 -1.01 11.54 -9.79
C GLY A 333 0.52 11.45 -9.87
N ASP A 334 1.05 10.26 -10.05
CA ASP A 334 2.46 9.92 -10.20
C ASP A 334 2.90 9.74 -11.67
N SER A 335 1.92 9.53 -12.56
CA SER A 335 2.13 9.34 -13.99
C SER A 335 2.42 10.67 -14.71
N LYS A 336 3.05 10.59 -15.87
CA LYS A 336 3.09 11.69 -16.84
C LYS A 336 1.69 11.86 -17.41
N MET A 337 1.30 13.10 -17.71
CA MET A 337 -0.03 13.36 -18.25
C MET A 337 -0.31 12.65 -19.57
N ALA A 338 0.71 12.47 -20.42
CA ALA A 338 0.62 11.67 -21.64
C ALA A 338 0.26 10.19 -21.39
N PHE A 339 0.57 9.66 -20.21
CA PHE A 339 0.33 8.27 -19.81
C PHE A 339 -0.68 8.16 -18.67
N ARG A 340 -1.63 9.11 -18.54
CA ARG A 340 -2.63 9.13 -17.47
C ARG A 340 -3.54 7.89 -17.40
N TYR A 341 -3.59 7.09 -18.46
CA TYR A 341 -4.36 5.83 -18.52
C TYR A 341 -3.53 4.60 -18.14
N PHE A 342 -2.27 4.76 -17.71
CA PHE A 342 -1.42 3.63 -17.32
C PHE A 342 -1.99 2.81 -16.14
N PHE A 343 -2.86 3.40 -15.31
CA PHE A 343 -3.58 2.64 -14.28
C PHE A 343 -4.41 1.48 -14.85
N VAL A 344 -4.90 1.58 -16.09
CA VAL A 344 -5.63 0.49 -16.75
C VAL A 344 -4.73 -0.73 -16.90
N VAL A 345 -3.47 -0.53 -17.31
CA VAL A 345 -2.46 -1.60 -17.38
C VAL A 345 -2.22 -2.19 -16.00
N THR A 346 -2.18 -1.35 -14.96
CA THR A 346 -1.99 -1.80 -13.57
C THR A 346 -3.17 -2.63 -13.06
N VAL A 347 -4.41 -2.23 -13.36
CA VAL A 347 -5.63 -2.97 -13.01
C VAL A 347 -5.68 -4.29 -13.78
N LEU A 348 -5.46 -4.28 -15.09
CA LEU A 348 -5.42 -5.50 -15.90
C LEU A 348 -4.34 -6.47 -15.41
N PHE A 349 -3.19 -5.96 -14.99
CA PHE A 349 -2.14 -6.76 -14.39
C PHE A 349 -2.58 -7.41 -13.07
N GLN A 350 -3.25 -6.66 -12.18
CA GLN A 350 -3.81 -7.23 -10.95
C GLN A 350 -4.89 -8.28 -11.22
N VAL A 351 -5.75 -8.06 -12.21
CA VAL A 351 -6.76 -9.04 -12.65
C VAL A 351 -6.08 -10.31 -13.17
N LEU A 352 -5.06 -10.16 -14.01
CA LEU A 352 -4.27 -11.29 -14.52
C LEU A 352 -3.65 -12.09 -13.37
N LEU A 353 -2.99 -11.42 -12.43
CA LEU A 353 -2.37 -12.10 -11.28
C LEU A 353 -3.41 -12.79 -10.40
N GLY A 354 -4.53 -12.13 -10.10
CA GLY A 354 -5.62 -12.74 -9.34
C GLY A 354 -6.17 -13.98 -10.05
N ALA A 355 -6.43 -13.89 -11.35
CA ALA A 355 -6.91 -15.01 -12.15
C ALA A 355 -5.91 -16.19 -12.18
N LEU A 356 -4.60 -15.90 -12.32
CA LEU A 356 -3.55 -16.92 -12.26
C LEU A 356 -3.45 -17.58 -10.88
N THR A 357 -3.61 -16.80 -9.80
CA THR A 357 -3.62 -17.33 -8.42
C THR A 357 -4.86 -18.19 -8.16
N GLY A 358 -6.04 -17.80 -8.67
CA GLY A 358 -7.30 -18.48 -8.39
C GLY A 358 -7.63 -19.68 -9.29
N CYS A 359 -7.33 -19.61 -10.58
CA CYS A 359 -7.83 -20.57 -11.58
C CYS A 359 -6.79 -21.61 -12.03
N VAL A 360 -5.49 -21.26 -12.03
CA VAL A 360 -4.45 -22.16 -12.55
C VAL A 360 -4.10 -23.21 -11.51
N GLN A 361 -4.54 -24.45 -11.77
CA GLN A 361 -4.14 -25.63 -11.00
C GLN A 361 -2.95 -26.32 -11.70
N GLY A 362 -1.87 -26.54 -10.96
CA GLY A 362 -0.59 -27.01 -11.50
C GLY A 362 0.58 -26.16 -11.03
N VAL A 363 1.14 -26.53 -9.87
CA VAL A 363 2.09 -25.71 -9.11
C VAL A 363 3.25 -25.11 -9.92
N PRO A 364 3.98 -25.87 -10.77
CA PRO A 364 5.09 -25.30 -11.52
C PRO A 364 4.62 -24.30 -12.60
N ALA A 365 3.51 -24.61 -13.28
CA ALA A 365 2.95 -23.76 -14.32
C ALA A 365 2.39 -22.45 -13.74
N GLN A 366 1.74 -22.52 -12.57
CA GLN A 366 1.25 -21.36 -11.85
C GLN A 366 2.39 -20.42 -11.43
N LEU A 367 3.45 -20.96 -10.81
CA LEU A 367 4.64 -20.17 -10.43
C LEU A 367 5.31 -19.52 -11.64
N VAL A 368 5.52 -20.27 -12.73
CA VAL A 368 6.12 -19.73 -13.96
C VAL A 368 5.24 -18.63 -14.57
N ALA A 369 3.91 -18.82 -14.62
CA ALA A 369 3.00 -17.82 -15.17
C ALA A 369 3.01 -16.53 -14.34
N LEU A 370 3.02 -16.62 -13.01
CA LEU A 370 3.13 -15.46 -12.11
C LEU A 370 4.48 -14.74 -12.29
N LEU A 371 5.58 -15.51 -12.37
CA LEU A 371 6.92 -14.99 -12.58
C LEU A 371 7.03 -14.21 -13.91
N VAL A 372 6.55 -14.82 -15.00
CA VAL A 372 6.52 -14.21 -16.34
C VAL A 372 5.64 -12.97 -16.35
N SER A 373 4.51 -12.98 -15.65
CA SER A 373 3.62 -11.83 -15.56
C SER A 373 4.32 -10.64 -14.88
N HIS A 374 4.98 -10.85 -13.75
CA HIS A 374 5.78 -9.80 -13.10
C HIS A 374 6.90 -9.27 -13.98
N LEU A 375 7.62 -10.17 -14.67
CA LEU A 375 8.68 -9.77 -15.60
C LEU A 375 8.12 -8.92 -16.75
N LEU A 376 6.98 -9.33 -17.31
CA LEU A 376 6.29 -8.60 -18.37
C LEU A 376 5.89 -7.20 -17.91
N PHE A 377 5.32 -7.06 -16.70
CA PHE A 377 4.98 -5.76 -16.14
C PHE A 377 6.21 -4.85 -16.00
N ILE A 378 7.33 -5.39 -15.50
CA ILE A 378 8.59 -4.64 -15.39
C ILE A 378 9.07 -4.17 -16.77
N VAL A 379 9.06 -5.05 -17.78
CA VAL A 379 9.46 -4.70 -19.15
C VAL A 379 8.56 -3.58 -19.70
N VAL A 380 7.24 -3.69 -19.54
CA VAL A 380 6.28 -2.67 -19.97
C VAL A 380 6.54 -1.34 -19.25
N ALA A 381 6.75 -1.36 -17.93
CA ALA A 381 7.02 -0.16 -17.14
C ALA A 381 8.35 0.52 -17.55
N LEU A 382 9.39 -0.26 -17.88
CA LEU A 382 10.70 0.24 -18.29
C LEU A 382 10.71 0.81 -19.72
N ILE A 383 9.91 0.24 -20.63
CA ILE A 383 9.74 0.73 -22.01
C ILE A 383 8.91 2.01 -22.02
N ILE A 384 7.72 1.98 -21.42
CA ILE A 384 6.78 3.12 -21.45
C ILE A 384 7.28 4.27 -20.57
N ARG A 385 7.92 3.96 -19.43
CA ARG A 385 8.35 4.93 -18.41
C ARG A 385 7.21 5.90 -18.04
N PRO A 386 6.08 5.36 -17.54
CA PRO A 386 4.85 6.12 -17.36
C PRO A 386 4.97 7.17 -16.25
N PHE A 387 5.85 6.94 -15.26
CA PHE A 387 6.00 7.81 -14.09
C PHE A 387 6.75 9.11 -14.40
N ALA A 388 6.32 10.19 -13.74
CA ALA A 388 6.94 11.50 -13.91
C ALA A 388 8.29 11.63 -13.21
N ALA A 389 8.45 11.02 -12.04
CA ALA A 389 9.72 10.99 -11.33
C ALA A 389 10.43 9.65 -11.55
N LYS A 390 11.73 9.70 -11.89
CA LYS A 390 12.55 8.50 -12.15
C LYS A 390 12.65 7.58 -10.93
N TRP A 391 12.69 8.15 -9.72
CA TRP A 391 12.78 7.37 -8.49
C TRP A 391 11.49 6.58 -8.21
N VAL A 392 10.32 7.10 -8.61
CA VAL A 392 9.04 6.37 -8.49
C VAL A 392 9.07 5.13 -9.37
N LEU A 393 9.52 5.27 -10.63
CA LEU A 393 9.72 4.12 -11.51
C LEU A 393 10.66 3.08 -10.88
N ALA A 394 11.79 3.52 -10.32
CA ALA A 394 12.75 2.62 -9.67
C ALA A 394 12.13 1.86 -8.49
N LEU A 395 11.33 2.54 -7.65
CA LEU A 395 10.69 1.93 -6.49
C LEU A 395 9.56 0.97 -6.90
N VAL A 396 8.72 1.33 -7.88
CA VAL A 396 7.69 0.43 -8.43
C VAL A 396 8.32 -0.82 -9.04
N VAL A 397 9.41 -0.66 -9.81
CA VAL A 397 10.15 -1.81 -10.35
C VAL A 397 10.71 -2.67 -9.21
N ALA A 398 11.32 -2.06 -8.19
CA ALA A 398 11.83 -2.80 -7.03
C ALA A 398 10.72 -3.59 -6.31
N LEU A 399 9.53 -3.00 -6.14
CA LEU A 399 8.37 -3.65 -5.54
C LEU A 399 7.83 -4.83 -6.37
N HIS A 400 8.14 -4.92 -7.67
CA HIS A 400 7.84 -6.10 -8.50
C HIS A 400 9.00 -7.10 -8.58
N VAL A 401 10.24 -6.66 -8.37
CA VAL A 401 11.40 -7.57 -8.26
C VAL A 401 11.32 -8.40 -6.97
N VAL A 402 10.82 -7.85 -5.86
CA VAL A 402 10.70 -8.60 -4.60
C VAL A 402 9.77 -9.82 -4.74
N PRO A 403 8.55 -9.72 -5.30
CA PRO A 403 7.73 -10.89 -5.65
C PRO A 403 8.42 -11.89 -6.58
N ILE A 404 9.22 -11.45 -7.56
CA ILE A 404 10.00 -12.36 -8.42
C ILE A 404 10.98 -13.21 -7.61
N VAL A 405 11.69 -12.59 -6.65
CA VAL A 405 12.60 -13.30 -5.75
C VAL A 405 11.82 -14.29 -4.87
N ASN A 406 10.67 -13.88 -4.34
CA ASN A 406 9.79 -14.73 -3.52
C ASN A 406 9.23 -15.92 -4.30
N LEU A 407 8.77 -15.71 -5.54
CA LEU A 407 8.28 -16.76 -6.43
C LEU A 407 9.42 -17.71 -6.82
N THR A 408 10.62 -17.20 -7.06
CA THR A 408 11.81 -18.01 -7.35
C THR A 408 12.17 -18.89 -6.15
N ALA A 409 12.16 -18.33 -4.94
CA ALA A 409 12.37 -19.09 -3.71
C ALA A 409 11.29 -20.16 -3.49
N SER A 410 10.06 -19.90 -3.94
CA SER A 410 8.94 -20.84 -3.81
C SER A 410 9.11 -22.12 -4.64
N PHE A 411 9.97 -22.14 -5.66
CA PHE A 411 10.33 -23.38 -6.36
C PHE A 411 11.00 -24.41 -5.43
N ALA A 412 11.64 -23.97 -4.35
CA ALA A 412 12.23 -24.86 -3.34
C ALA A 412 11.18 -25.63 -2.52
N PHE A 413 9.92 -25.17 -2.55
CA PHE A 413 8.80 -25.71 -1.77
C PHE A 413 7.87 -26.61 -2.59
N LEU A 414 8.23 -26.88 -3.85
CA LEU A 414 7.49 -27.78 -4.73
C LEU A 414 7.66 -29.25 -4.35
N THR A 415 6.63 -30.07 -4.59
CA THR A 415 6.74 -31.54 -4.53
C THR A 415 7.90 -32.06 -5.38
N THR A 416 8.09 -31.49 -6.57
CA THR A 416 9.13 -31.86 -7.54
C THR A 416 10.53 -31.42 -7.13
N SER A 417 10.68 -30.62 -6.07
CA SER A 417 11.99 -30.21 -5.59
C SER A 417 12.72 -31.36 -4.90
N GLU A 418 13.91 -31.69 -5.39
CA GLU A 418 14.84 -32.67 -4.81
C GLU A 418 15.71 -32.08 -3.68
N LEU A 419 15.43 -30.86 -3.23
CA LEU A 419 16.17 -30.23 -2.13
C LEU A 419 16.00 -31.03 -0.83
N SER A 420 17.13 -31.20 -0.12
CA SER A 420 17.14 -31.78 1.23
C SER A 420 16.36 -30.91 2.22
N SER A 421 15.87 -31.51 3.31
CA SER A 421 15.11 -30.80 4.33
C SER A 421 15.88 -29.61 4.94
N SER A 422 17.20 -29.76 5.12
CA SER A 422 18.07 -28.70 5.63
C SER A 422 18.20 -27.55 4.63
N ALA A 423 18.42 -27.83 3.35
CA ALA A 423 18.51 -26.80 2.32
C ALA A 423 17.19 -26.03 2.17
N ARG A 424 16.04 -26.72 2.26
CA ARG A 424 14.71 -26.09 2.25
C ARG A 424 14.50 -25.18 3.45
N GLY A 425 14.97 -25.59 4.63
CA GLY A 425 14.97 -24.76 5.84
C GLY A 425 15.76 -23.47 5.67
N THR A 426 16.96 -23.54 5.07
CA THR A 426 17.77 -22.35 4.77
C THR A 426 17.05 -21.41 3.80
N VAL A 427 16.42 -21.92 2.74
CA VAL A 427 15.64 -21.11 1.80
C VAL A 427 14.45 -20.44 2.49
N ALA A 428 13.73 -21.17 3.35
CA ALA A 428 12.61 -20.61 4.13
C ALA A 428 13.04 -19.51 5.10
N GLN A 429 14.16 -19.69 5.80
CA GLN A 429 14.71 -18.64 6.66
C GLN A 429 15.13 -17.41 5.85
N GLY A 430 15.82 -17.62 4.72
CA GLY A 430 16.20 -16.56 3.80
C GLY A 430 15.00 -15.78 3.27
N PHE A 431 13.91 -16.48 2.91
CA PHE A 431 12.66 -15.87 2.48
C PHE A 431 12.09 -14.92 3.53
N VAL A 432 11.98 -15.36 4.79
CA VAL A 432 11.41 -14.56 5.88
C VAL A 432 12.31 -13.37 6.20
N ILE A 433 13.63 -13.57 6.30
CA ILE A 433 14.59 -12.49 6.59
C ILE A 433 14.56 -11.43 5.48
N PHE A 434 14.55 -11.86 4.21
CA PHE A 434 14.51 -10.96 3.06
C PHE A 434 13.25 -10.07 3.09
N ASN A 435 12.06 -10.66 3.25
CA ASN A 435 10.83 -9.88 3.31
C ASN A 435 10.76 -8.99 4.55
N SER A 436 11.22 -9.48 5.71
CA SER A 436 11.31 -8.69 6.94
C SER A 436 12.19 -7.44 6.75
N LEU A 437 13.31 -7.57 6.04
CA LEU A 437 14.19 -6.44 5.72
C LEU A 437 13.51 -5.43 4.80
N VAL A 438 12.77 -5.89 3.78
CA VAL A 438 11.99 -5.00 2.90
C VAL A 438 10.95 -4.22 3.70
N PHE A 439 10.21 -4.89 4.59
CA PHE A 439 9.27 -4.23 5.49
C PHE A 439 9.94 -3.20 6.39
N LEU A 440 11.10 -3.52 6.96
CA LEU A 440 11.86 -2.61 7.80
C LEU A 440 12.33 -1.36 7.04
N LEU A 441 12.80 -1.52 5.80
CA LEU A 441 13.22 -0.40 4.95
C LEU A 441 12.04 0.52 4.58
N LEU A 442 10.89 -0.07 4.22
CA LEU A 442 9.66 0.68 3.95
C LEU A 442 9.18 1.42 5.21
N PHE A 443 9.18 0.74 6.35
CA PHE A 443 8.82 1.35 7.63
C PHE A 443 9.74 2.52 8.00
N ALA A 444 11.06 2.34 7.91
CA ALA A 444 12.03 3.39 8.18
C ALA A 444 11.80 4.62 7.30
N ARG A 445 11.46 4.41 6.03
CA ARG A 445 11.04 5.49 5.11
C ARG A 445 9.76 6.19 5.60
N TYR A 446 8.72 5.46 5.99
CA TYR A 446 7.47 6.05 6.48
C TYR A 446 7.66 6.86 7.76
N VAL A 447 8.50 6.38 8.67
CA VAL A 447 8.89 7.14 9.87
C VAL A 447 9.65 8.41 9.49
N ALA A 448 10.61 8.34 8.56
CA ALA A 448 11.33 9.52 8.09
C ALA A 448 10.39 10.56 7.45
N MET A 449 9.44 10.11 6.63
CA MET A 449 8.40 10.98 6.06
C MET A 449 7.50 11.59 7.14
N PHE A 450 7.14 10.82 8.16
CA PHE A 450 6.32 11.28 9.28
C PHE A 450 7.02 12.39 10.06
N VAL A 451 8.29 12.18 10.42
CA VAL A 451 9.12 13.16 11.14
C VAL A 451 9.27 14.46 10.33
N LEU A 452 9.47 14.36 9.01
CA LEU A 452 9.56 15.54 8.16
C LEU A 452 8.23 16.28 8.03
N ALA A 453 7.11 15.56 7.92
CA ALA A 453 5.78 16.14 7.90
C ALA A 453 5.49 16.88 9.22
N LEU A 454 5.79 16.27 10.36
CA LEU A 454 5.66 16.90 11.68
C LEU A 454 6.56 18.13 11.82
N LYS A 455 7.82 18.06 11.36
CA LYS A 455 8.73 19.21 11.39
C LYS A 455 8.18 20.38 10.56
N ARG A 456 7.66 20.11 9.36
CA ARG A 456 7.04 21.14 8.50
C ARG A 456 5.78 21.72 9.13
N TRP A 457 4.91 20.88 9.67
CA TRP A 457 3.70 21.30 10.35
C TRP A 457 3.98 22.16 11.60
N SER A 458 4.93 21.76 12.44
CA SER A 458 5.33 22.53 13.63
C SER A 458 5.92 23.90 13.27
N GLY A 459 6.75 23.96 12.23
CA GLY A 459 7.32 25.22 11.73
C GLY A 459 6.25 26.16 11.17
N HIS A 460 5.26 25.61 10.44
CA HIS A 460 4.13 26.39 9.94
C HIS A 460 3.26 26.94 11.07
N THR A 461 2.89 26.10 12.04
CA THR A 461 2.09 26.50 13.21
C THR A 461 2.78 27.60 14.03
N ARG A 462 4.12 27.52 14.17
CA ARG A 462 4.92 28.57 14.81
C ARG A 462 4.88 29.89 14.03
N ARG A 463 4.94 29.84 12.70
CA ARG A 463 4.84 31.06 11.87
C ARG A 463 3.45 31.68 11.93
N GLU A 464 2.40 30.87 11.91
CA GLU A 464 1.02 31.36 12.01
C GLU A 464 0.74 32.03 13.36
N SER A 465 1.18 31.41 14.46
CA SER A 465 1.05 32.00 15.80
C SER A 465 1.83 33.32 15.94
N LEU A 466 3.04 33.42 15.37
CA LEU A 466 3.78 34.69 15.32
C LEU A 466 3.06 35.76 14.49
N MET A 467 2.52 35.40 13.32
CA MET A 467 1.74 36.34 12.49
C MET A 467 0.45 36.78 13.18
N GLN A 468 -0.23 35.88 13.90
CA GLN A 468 -1.41 36.22 14.68
C GLN A 468 -1.05 37.16 15.84
N ALA A 469 0.03 36.89 16.57
CA ALA A 469 0.52 37.77 17.62
C ALA A 469 0.86 39.17 17.07
N GLN A 470 1.54 39.26 15.94
CA GLN A 470 1.83 40.54 15.29
C GLN A 470 0.55 41.29 14.88
N ARG A 471 -0.43 40.61 14.28
CA ARG A 471 -1.72 41.22 13.92
C ARG A 471 -2.50 41.72 15.13
N SER A 472 -2.47 41.00 16.26
CA SER A 472 -3.10 41.47 17.49
C SER A 472 -2.42 42.74 18.02
N TYR A 473 -1.09 42.82 17.97
CA TYR A 473 -0.36 44.05 18.35
C TYR A 473 -0.68 45.23 17.43
N GLU A 474 -0.76 45.00 16.12
CA GLU A 474 -1.13 46.05 15.15
C GLU A 474 -2.57 46.56 15.38
N LEU A 475 -3.52 45.69 15.70
CA LEU A 475 -4.90 46.06 16.05
C LEU A 475 -4.99 46.86 17.36
N GLU A 476 -4.18 46.49 18.36
CA GLU A 476 -4.09 47.20 19.63
C GLU A 476 -3.49 48.61 19.44
N GLN A 477 -2.45 48.74 18.61
CA GLN A 477 -1.89 50.06 18.24
C GLN A 477 -2.86 50.90 17.40
N ALA A 478 -3.59 50.29 16.45
CA ALA A 478 -4.58 50.99 15.63
C ALA A 478 -5.80 51.46 16.45
N SER A 479 -6.18 50.73 17.49
CA SER A 479 -7.25 51.15 18.41
C SER A 479 -6.78 52.21 19.41
N ALA A 480 -5.54 52.10 19.92
CA ALA A 480 -4.93 53.13 20.76
C ALA A 480 -4.73 54.47 20.03
N SER A 481 -4.31 54.43 18.75
CA SER A 481 -4.12 55.62 17.91
C SER A 481 -5.43 56.27 17.44
N ARG A 482 -6.55 55.54 17.42
CA ARG A 482 -7.90 56.13 17.21
C ARG A 482 -8.48 56.78 18.47
N GLY A 483 -7.95 56.46 19.65
CA GLY A 483 -8.41 57.00 20.94
C GLY A 483 -7.59 58.18 21.48
N SER A 484 -6.40 58.45 20.91
CA SER A 484 -5.51 59.51 21.39
C SER A 484 -5.05 60.40 20.24
N SER A 485 -5.67 61.57 20.12
CA SER A 485 -5.20 62.67 19.26
C SER A 485 -4.14 63.55 19.92
N ASP A 486 -3.55 63.14 21.05
CA ASP A 486 -2.52 63.88 21.75
C ASP A 486 -1.59 62.91 22.50
N GLN A 487 -0.61 62.33 21.81
CA GLN A 487 0.68 61.98 22.42
C GLN A 487 1.70 61.54 21.36
N THR A 488 2.89 62.15 21.44
CA THR A 488 4.07 61.96 20.60
C THR A 488 4.55 60.51 20.57
N PRO A 489 4.87 59.93 19.40
CA PRO A 489 5.31 58.53 19.32
C PRO A 489 6.77 58.35 19.78
N ILE A 490 7.00 57.44 20.73
CA ILE A 490 8.32 56.90 21.05
C ILE A 490 8.54 55.69 20.15
N PHE A 491 9.53 55.78 19.27
CA PHE A 491 9.91 54.76 18.31
C PHE A 491 10.76 53.69 19.03
N LEU A 492 10.17 52.53 19.36
CA LEU A 492 10.92 51.36 19.80
C LEU A 492 11.15 50.43 18.61
N THR A 493 12.31 50.56 17.96
CA THR A 493 12.80 49.58 16.98
C THR A 493 13.13 48.28 17.70
N TYR A 494 12.31 47.26 17.52
CA TYR A 494 12.69 45.87 17.79
C TYR A 494 13.53 45.36 16.61
N ASP A 495 14.83 45.23 16.83
CA ASP A 495 15.75 44.66 15.84
C ASP A 495 15.55 43.14 15.81
N VAL A 496 14.91 42.65 14.75
CA VAL A 496 14.72 41.22 14.48
C VAL A 496 15.91 40.76 13.64
N ARG A 497 17.05 40.57 14.29
CA ARG A 497 18.16 39.79 13.73
C ARG A 497 18.82 38.97 14.83
N GLU A 498 19.12 37.73 14.46
CA GLU A 498 19.90 36.75 15.22
C GLU A 498 19.15 35.96 16.29
N HIS A 499 18.50 34.87 15.85
CA HIS A 499 18.81 33.57 16.46
C HIS A 499 18.65 32.43 15.44
N GLY A 500 19.79 32.05 14.88
CA GLY A 500 20.00 30.86 14.07
C GLY A 500 21.48 30.45 14.14
N GLN A 501 21.81 29.69 15.19
CA GLN A 501 22.92 28.73 15.38
C GLN A 501 24.23 28.89 14.59
N TYR A 502 25.38 28.87 15.27
CA TYR A 502 26.39 27.80 15.12
C TYR A 502 27.36 27.76 16.31
N SER A 503 27.73 26.55 16.73
CA SER A 503 28.80 26.29 17.69
C SER A 503 30.16 26.40 17.02
N ASP A 504 31.17 26.98 17.68
CA ASP A 504 32.50 26.36 17.69
C ASP A 504 33.44 26.91 18.78
N GLY A 505 34.29 26.00 19.26
CA GLY A 505 35.64 26.17 19.83
C GLY A 505 36.01 27.43 20.61
N GLY A 506 36.28 27.24 21.91
CA GLY A 506 36.99 28.22 22.71
C GLY A 506 38.42 28.48 22.25
N ARG A 507 38.86 29.74 22.37
CA ARG A 507 40.25 30.10 22.70
C ARG A 507 40.27 31.55 23.21
N PHE A 508 40.76 31.72 24.43
CA PHE A 508 41.15 33.02 24.97
C PHE A 508 42.36 33.55 24.18
N GLU A 509 42.29 34.79 23.72
CA GLU A 509 43.46 35.65 23.56
C GLU A 509 43.07 37.11 23.80
N ALA A 510 43.88 37.76 24.63
CA ALA A 510 43.68 39.09 25.18
C ALA A 510 44.52 40.14 24.43
N SER A 511 44.19 41.41 24.67
CA SER A 511 44.94 42.65 24.35
C SER A 511 44.85 43.13 22.89
N GLY A 512 44.70 44.42 22.56
CA GLY A 512 44.60 45.65 23.34
C GLY A 512 44.94 46.87 22.45
N ARG A 513 44.37 48.05 22.77
CA ARG A 513 44.80 49.43 22.38
C ARG A 513 44.75 49.77 20.87
N ARG A 514 44.57 51.00 20.36
CA ARG A 514 44.23 52.37 20.82
C ARG A 514 44.05 53.24 19.54
N TYR A 515 43.23 54.29 19.61
CA TYR A 515 43.27 55.61 18.92
C TYR A 515 43.39 55.68 17.37
N ALA A 516 42.42 56.22 16.61
CA ALA A 516 41.99 57.64 16.39
C ALA A 516 42.48 58.17 15.00
N PRO A 517 42.05 59.35 14.46
CA PRO A 517 41.28 59.41 13.21
C PRO A 517 41.85 60.37 12.11
N THR A 518 41.12 60.46 10.98
CA THR A 518 41.09 61.52 9.90
C THR A 518 42.24 61.57 8.84
N PRO A 519 42.15 62.34 7.71
CA PRO A 519 41.26 62.18 6.54
C PRO A 519 41.94 62.42 5.14
N ALA A 520 41.16 62.24 4.06
CA ALA A 520 41.20 62.93 2.75
C ALA A 520 42.23 62.58 1.63
N SER A 521 41.72 62.77 0.40
CA SER A 521 42.34 62.81 -0.96
C SER A 521 42.67 61.43 -1.59
N GLY A 522 42.44 61.16 -2.88
CA GLY A 522 41.91 61.89 -4.03
C GLY A 522 42.15 61.06 -5.31
N SER A 523 41.57 61.48 -6.45
CA SER A 523 41.90 61.02 -7.83
C SER A 523 41.43 59.59 -8.20
N SER A 524 40.84 59.25 -9.35
CA SER A 524 40.70 59.84 -10.69
C SER A 524 39.81 58.90 -11.52
N GLY A 525 39.16 59.40 -12.58
CA GLY A 525 38.88 58.59 -13.77
C GLY A 525 37.50 58.75 -14.43
N TYR A 526 37.32 59.87 -15.15
CA TYR A 526 36.29 60.04 -16.18
C TYR A 526 36.66 59.30 -17.47
N SER A 527 35.66 58.79 -18.20
CA SER A 527 35.45 58.86 -19.67
C SER A 527 34.59 57.63 -20.11
N SER A 528 33.31 57.77 -20.46
CA SER A 528 32.68 58.29 -21.70
C SER A 528 32.81 57.37 -22.92
N GLY A 529 31.69 57.08 -23.58
CA GLY A 529 31.65 56.28 -24.81
C GLY A 529 30.25 55.84 -25.25
N TYR A 530 29.44 56.78 -25.75
CA TYR A 530 28.24 56.52 -26.54
C TYR A 530 28.59 55.83 -27.88
N SER A 531 27.70 54.95 -28.38
CA SER A 531 27.36 54.84 -29.82
C SER A 531 26.13 53.95 -30.06
N ARG A 532 25.28 54.41 -30.99
CA ARG A 532 23.93 53.93 -31.31
C ARG A 532 23.85 53.60 -32.81
N SER A 533 23.00 52.64 -33.19
CA SER A 533 22.43 52.36 -34.54
C SER A 533 23.38 51.71 -35.57
N ARG A 534 22.99 50.79 -36.47
CA ARG A 534 21.79 50.68 -37.33
C ARG A 534 21.50 49.21 -37.78
N GLN A 535 20.22 48.96 -38.07
CA GLN A 535 19.49 47.86 -38.76
C GLN A 535 20.06 47.42 -40.16
N PRO A 536 19.54 46.38 -40.92
CA PRO A 536 18.14 45.88 -40.99
C PRO A 536 17.84 44.37 -41.36
N ARG A 537 16.53 44.04 -41.22
CA ARG A 537 15.63 43.18 -42.05
C ARG A 537 15.89 41.67 -42.27
N GLY A 538 14.86 40.89 -41.94
CA GLY A 538 14.49 39.61 -42.57
C GLY A 538 13.18 39.08 -41.98
N ALA A 539 12.10 39.13 -42.75
CA ALA A 539 10.70 38.88 -42.37
C ALA A 539 10.27 37.41 -42.68
N PRO A 540 9.02 36.99 -42.37
CA PRO A 540 8.60 35.61 -42.10
C PRO A 540 8.09 34.84 -43.32
N HIS A 541 7.89 33.52 -43.17
CA HIS A 541 7.06 32.74 -44.09
C HIS A 541 6.10 31.80 -43.34
N PHE A 542 4.85 31.81 -43.81
CA PHE A 542 3.71 30.96 -43.46
C PHE A 542 3.49 29.92 -44.57
N TYR A 543 2.86 28.80 -44.19
CA TYR A 543 2.21 27.72 -44.99
C TYR A 543 3.07 26.80 -45.88
N GLN A 544 3.19 25.53 -45.46
CA GLN A 544 2.40 24.40 -46.00
C GLN A 544 2.27 23.30 -44.96
#